data_AF-A0A644VJK2-F1
#
_entry.id   AF-A0A644VJK2-F1
#
_cell.length_a   1.000
_cell.length_b   1.000
_cell.length_c   1.000
_cell.angle_alpha   90.00
_cell.angle_beta   90.00
_cell.angle_gamma   90.00
#
_symmetry.space_group_name_H-M   'P 1'
#
loop_
_entity.id
_entity.type
_entity.pdbx_description
1 polymer ?
#
loop_
_entity_poly.entity_id
_entity_poly.type
_entity_poly.pdbx_seq_one_letter_code
_entity_poly.pdbx_strand_id
1 'polypeptide(L)'
;MKNVYNMNKSRLFSIIGISLFLFNSCQICIETPRTIRKSASYQNNIPLTAKELKSILTEDTTHYKFVVIYSPCCGPCYQHFRLTYPKVMSQYDTSQVVWYFILDDTGGIKYNEKFLKNLNIRTKMYYFREETPEFSNKNENKWNNLANYLFPDSINKIDDIYGIPFNFIVNKEGKVKKVVFNYSNGIKRISTLSLYYIMNKSVMDIDFYNITDTIDVDYNPYVCSGDNCKVK
;
A
#
# COMPACT_ATOMS: atom_id res chain seq x y z
N MET A 1 49.64 20.27 9.22
CA MET A 1 48.96 18.97 9.01
C MET A 1 47.87 18.62 10.06
N LYS A 2 47.53 19.48 11.04
CA LYS A 2 46.43 19.21 12.00
C LYS A 2 45.01 19.56 11.48
N ASN A 3 44.88 20.48 10.52
CA ASN A 3 43.56 20.93 10.03
C ASN A 3 42.86 19.98 9.04
N VAL A 4 43.61 19.17 8.29
CA VAL A 4 43.02 18.23 7.31
C VAL A 4 42.37 17.02 8.01
N TYR A 5 42.95 16.58 9.13
CA TYR A 5 42.44 15.46 9.92
C TYR A 5 41.09 15.76 10.61
N ASN A 6 40.91 17.01 11.07
CA ASN A 6 39.67 17.45 11.72
C ASN A 6 38.51 17.68 10.73
N MET A 7 38.78 18.16 9.50
CA MET A 7 37.75 18.29 8.46
C MET A 7 37.20 16.93 8.01
N ASN A 8 38.07 15.91 7.90
CA ASN A 8 37.63 14.56 7.53
C ASN A 8 36.80 13.89 8.63
N LYS A 9 37.13 14.09 9.92
CA LYS A 9 36.28 13.64 11.03
C LYS A 9 34.91 14.34 11.04
N SER A 10 34.87 15.67 10.87
CA SER A 10 33.61 16.43 10.84
C SER A 10 32.70 16.02 9.68
N ARG A 11 33.28 15.75 8.49
CA ARG A 11 32.53 15.21 7.34
C ARG A 11 32.04 13.79 7.59
N LEU A 12 32.85 12.94 8.21
CA LEU A 12 32.47 11.57 8.58
C LEU A 12 31.31 11.58 9.61
N PHE A 13 31.37 12.42 10.64
CA PHE A 13 30.29 12.59 11.61
C PHE A 13 29.02 13.18 10.99
N SER A 14 29.16 14.08 10.01
CA SER A 14 28.00 14.61 9.27
C SER A 14 27.36 13.56 8.38
N ILE A 15 28.16 12.73 7.69
CA ILE A 15 27.67 11.60 6.87
C ILE A 15 27.02 10.53 7.75
N ILE A 16 27.63 10.18 8.90
CA ILE A 16 27.07 9.24 9.88
C ILE A 16 25.78 9.81 10.49
N GLY A 17 25.74 11.11 10.80
CA GLY A 17 24.54 11.78 11.29
C GLY A 17 23.41 11.79 10.27
N ILE A 18 23.69 12.15 9.01
CA ILE A 18 22.71 12.16 7.92
C ILE A 18 22.22 10.73 7.64
N SER A 19 23.11 9.74 7.58
CA SER A 19 22.70 8.34 7.39
C SER A 19 21.88 7.83 8.58
N LEU A 20 22.26 8.12 9.83
CA LEU A 20 21.45 7.79 11.01
C LEU A 20 20.08 8.49 10.99
N PHE A 21 19.97 9.73 10.51
CA PHE A 21 18.68 10.42 10.35
C PHE A 21 17.82 9.80 9.23
N LEU A 22 18.44 9.39 8.12
CA LEU A 22 17.76 8.73 7.00
C LEU A 22 17.32 7.30 7.34
N PHE A 23 18.02 6.59 8.24
CA PHE A 23 17.60 5.26 8.71
C PHE A 23 16.64 5.33 9.92
N ASN A 24 16.69 6.39 10.75
CA ASN A 24 15.76 6.55 11.88
C ASN A 24 14.35 6.89 11.43
N SER A 25 14.14 7.56 10.29
CA SER A 25 12.79 7.89 9.81
C SER A 25 11.96 6.64 9.49
N CYS A 26 12.60 5.52 9.11
CA CYS A 26 11.95 4.24 8.87
C CYS A 26 11.59 3.48 10.17
N GLN A 27 12.32 3.71 11.28
CA GLN A 27 12.05 3.05 12.56
C GLN A 27 10.82 3.61 13.31
N ILE A 28 10.33 4.79 12.91
CA ILE A 28 9.28 5.52 13.65
C ILE A 28 7.92 4.82 13.57
N CYS A 29 7.71 3.94 12.59
CA CYS A 29 6.43 3.30 12.31
C CYS A 29 6.53 1.79 12.16
N ILE A 30 7.53 1.19 12.79
CA ILE A 30 7.59 -0.25 12.94
C ILE A 30 6.61 -0.65 14.04
N GLU A 31 5.81 -1.68 13.77
CA GLU A 31 4.99 -2.30 14.78
C GLU A 31 5.85 -2.88 15.92
N THR A 32 5.49 -2.52 17.15
CA THR A 32 6.11 -3.01 18.38
C THR A 32 5.05 -3.46 19.37
N PRO A 33 5.38 -4.26 20.39
CA PRO A 33 4.45 -4.57 21.48
C PRO A 33 3.83 -3.32 22.12
N ARG A 34 4.56 -2.19 22.12
CA ARG A 34 4.06 -0.91 22.62
C ARG A 34 3.02 -0.29 21.69
N THR A 35 3.24 -0.27 20.38
CA THR A 35 2.27 0.28 19.43
C THR A 35 1.00 -0.58 19.38
N ILE A 36 1.14 -1.90 19.45
CA ILE A 36 0.00 -2.83 19.55
C ILE A 36 -0.86 -2.51 20.77
N ARG A 37 -0.26 -2.43 21.98
CA ARG A 37 -1.00 -2.08 23.21
C ARG A 37 -1.65 -0.71 23.14
N LYS A 38 -0.99 0.27 22.52
CA LYS A 38 -1.52 1.63 22.37
C LYS A 38 -2.55 1.77 21.26
N SER A 39 -2.68 0.80 20.34
CA SER A 39 -3.63 0.91 19.23
C SER A 39 -5.06 1.14 19.70
N ALA A 40 -5.46 0.50 20.81
CA ALA A 40 -6.78 0.64 21.42
C ALA A 40 -7.11 2.07 21.91
N SER A 41 -6.11 2.94 22.13
CA SER A 41 -6.38 4.35 22.50
C SER A 41 -6.80 5.22 21.31
N TYR A 42 -6.60 4.77 20.08
CA TYR A 42 -6.97 5.51 18.87
C TYR A 42 -8.40 5.18 18.46
N GLN A 43 -9.38 5.71 19.18
CA GLN A 43 -10.80 5.37 19.04
C GLN A 43 -11.38 5.53 17.62
N ASN A 44 -10.80 6.42 16.82
CA ASN A 44 -11.23 6.63 15.43
C ASN A 44 -10.64 5.61 14.44
N ASN A 45 -9.76 4.71 14.88
CA ASN A 45 -9.16 3.67 14.05
C ASN A 45 -9.76 2.31 14.40
N ILE A 46 -10.34 1.66 13.39
CA ILE A 46 -11.06 0.39 13.52
C ILE A 46 -10.11 -0.76 13.16
N PRO A 47 -9.85 -1.72 14.07
CA PRO A 47 -9.06 -2.90 13.74
C PRO A 47 -9.82 -3.78 12.74
N LEU A 48 -9.08 -4.40 11.81
CA LEU A 48 -9.60 -5.43 10.91
C LEU A 48 -8.70 -6.66 10.92
N THR A 49 -9.29 -7.81 11.19
CA THR A 49 -8.74 -9.13 10.92
C THR A 49 -8.88 -9.49 9.44
N ALA A 50 -8.19 -10.54 8.99
CA ALA A 50 -8.36 -11.04 7.62
C ALA A 50 -9.81 -11.47 7.34
N LYS A 51 -10.48 -12.06 8.34
CA LYS A 51 -11.87 -12.51 8.25
C LYS A 51 -12.84 -11.34 8.11
N GLU A 52 -12.69 -10.29 8.92
CA GLU A 52 -13.54 -9.10 8.84
C GLU A 52 -13.35 -8.37 7.52
N LEU A 53 -12.09 -8.25 7.04
CA LEU A 53 -11.83 -7.70 5.71
C LEU A 53 -12.53 -8.51 4.63
N LYS A 54 -12.47 -9.85 4.69
CA LYS A 54 -13.17 -10.71 3.73
C LYS A 54 -14.67 -10.43 3.72
N SER A 55 -15.30 -10.41 4.89
CA SER A 55 -16.73 -10.13 5.06
C SER A 55 -17.10 -8.77 4.44
N ILE A 56 -16.37 -7.70 4.75
CA ILE A 56 -16.59 -6.36 4.18
C ILE A 56 -16.51 -6.37 2.64
N LEU A 57 -15.59 -7.14 2.07
CA LEU A 57 -15.40 -7.17 0.62
C LEU A 57 -16.41 -8.05 -0.12
N THR A 58 -17.00 -9.04 0.57
CA THR A 58 -17.94 -10.00 -0.04
C THR A 58 -19.41 -9.68 0.23
N GLU A 59 -19.73 -8.97 1.32
CA GLU A 59 -21.13 -8.70 1.70
C GLU A 59 -21.79 -7.63 0.83
N ASP A 60 -21.07 -6.56 0.49
CA ASP A 60 -21.56 -5.57 -0.46
C ASP A 60 -21.42 -6.10 -1.89
N THR A 61 -22.53 -6.42 -2.54
CA THR A 61 -22.54 -6.90 -3.94
C THR A 61 -22.97 -5.82 -4.93
N THR A 62 -23.15 -4.57 -4.46
CA THR A 62 -23.70 -3.48 -5.27
C THR A 62 -22.63 -2.55 -5.83
N HIS A 63 -21.47 -2.46 -5.16
CA HIS A 63 -20.38 -1.58 -5.55
C HIS A 63 -19.11 -2.33 -5.94
N TYR A 64 -18.33 -1.69 -6.81
CA TYR A 64 -16.89 -1.97 -6.92
C TYR A 64 -16.20 -1.49 -5.63
N LYS A 65 -15.08 -2.12 -5.28
CA LYS A 65 -14.36 -1.79 -4.04
C LYS A 65 -12.90 -1.57 -4.35
N PHE A 66 -12.40 -0.41 -3.96
CA PHE A 66 -10.98 -0.09 -4.04
C PHE A 66 -10.39 -0.14 -2.64
N VAL A 67 -9.63 -1.19 -2.39
CA VAL A 67 -8.90 -1.40 -1.14
C VAL A 67 -7.48 -0.91 -1.33
N VAL A 68 -6.99 -0.15 -0.36
CA VAL A 68 -5.69 0.48 -0.39
C VAL A 68 -5.01 0.13 0.92
N ILE A 69 -3.98 -0.72 0.85
CA ILE A 69 -3.14 -1.03 2.00
C ILE A 69 -1.91 -0.12 1.95
N TYR A 70 -1.64 0.60 3.04
CA TYR A 70 -0.60 1.62 3.06
C TYR A 70 -0.01 1.85 4.45
N SER A 71 1.11 2.59 4.50
CA SER A 71 1.68 3.15 5.72
C SER A 71 1.89 4.65 5.57
N PRO A 72 1.50 5.48 6.56
CA PRO A 72 1.68 6.93 6.54
C PRO A 72 3.15 7.36 6.66
N CYS A 73 4.04 6.41 6.91
CA CYS A 73 5.46 6.67 7.15
C CYS A 73 6.34 6.28 5.97
N CYS A 74 5.72 5.78 4.91
CA CYS A 74 6.38 5.48 3.66
C CYS A 74 6.37 6.73 2.77
N GLY A 75 7.51 7.42 2.68
CA GLY A 75 7.68 8.61 1.83
C GLY A 75 7.27 8.38 0.37
N PRO A 76 7.74 7.30 -0.28
CA PRO A 76 7.29 6.93 -1.63
C PRO A 76 5.77 6.69 -1.72
N CYS A 77 5.16 6.13 -0.66
CA CYS A 77 3.72 5.95 -0.59
C CYS A 77 2.99 7.29 -0.62
N TYR A 78 3.44 8.29 0.14
CA TYR A 78 2.83 9.63 0.10
C TYR A 78 2.83 10.23 -1.31
N GLN A 79 3.93 10.09 -2.05
CA GLN A 79 4.03 10.56 -3.44
C GLN A 79 3.09 9.78 -4.37
N HIS A 80 3.08 8.45 -4.25
CA HIS A 80 2.17 7.59 -5.03
C HIS A 80 0.70 7.96 -4.79
N PHE A 81 0.32 8.22 -3.54
CA PHE A 81 -1.00 8.70 -3.17
C PHE A 81 -1.33 10.04 -3.84
N ARG A 82 -0.45 11.04 -3.64
CA ARG A 82 -0.64 12.41 -4.15
C ARG A 82 -0.81 12.45 -5.67
N LEU A 83 -0.09 11.60 -6.40
CA LEU A 83 -0.07 11.62 -7.87
C LEU A 83 -1.15 10.75 -8.52
N THR A 84 -1.55 9.65 -7.88
CA THR A 84 -2.45 8.67 -8.50
C THR A 84 -3.90 8.83 -8.04
N TYR A 85 -4.12 8.98 -6.74
CA TYR A 85 -5.42 8.73 -6.12
C TYR A 85 -6.43 9.83 -6.42
N PRO A 86 -6.08 11.13 -6.38
CA PRO A 86 -7.04 12.19 -6.70
C PRO A 86 -7.69 12.01 -8.08
N LYS A 87 -6.89 11.63 -9.09
CA LYS A 87 -7.38 11.43 -10.47
C LYS A 87 -8.28 10.21 -10.60
N VAL A 88 -8.00 9.14 -9.87
CA VAL A 88 -8.84 7.93 -9.87
C VAL A 88 -10.12 8.19 -9.06
N MET A 89 -10.02 8.82 -7.89
CA MET A 89 -11.16 9.17 -7.05
C MET A 89 -12.13 10.12 -7.74
N SER A 90 -11.65 11.06 -8.55
CA SER A 90 -12.53 12.00 -9.27
C SER A 90 -13.35 11.34 -10.38
N GLN A 91 -13.08 10.09 -10.74
CA GLN A 91 -13.83 9.37 -11.79
C GLN A 91 -15.07 8.64 -11.27
N TYR A 92 -15.21 8.50 -9.95
CA TYR A 92 -16.26 7.68 -9.35
C TYR A 92 -16.91 8.39 -8.18
N ASP A 93 -18.22 8.24 -8.07
CA ASP A 93 -18.94 8.58 -6.85
C ASP A 93 -19.15 7.33 -5.97
N THR A 94 -19.73 7.56 -4.79
CA THR A 94 -19.99 6.53 -3.79
C THR A 94 -21.10 5.55 -4.20
N SER A 95 -21.86 5.82 -5.27
CA SER A 95 -22.87 4.88 -5.81
C SER A 95 -22.24 3.82 -6.72
N GLN A 96 -20.99 4.04 -7.15
CA GLN A 96 -20.26 3.12 -8.02
C GLN A 96 -19.14 2.39 -7.28
N VAL A 97 -18.35 3.13 -6.49
CA VAL A 97 -17.14 2.63 -5.85
C VAL A 97 -17.12 2.96 -4.36
N VAL A 98 -16.82 1.95 -3.53
CA VAL A 98 -16.51 2.14 -2.11
C VAL A 98 -14.99 2.05 -1.91
N TRP A 99 -14.46 3.03 -1.18
CA TRP A 99 -13.03 3.15 -0.92
C TRP A 99 -12.68 2.69 0.50
N TYR A 100 -11.74 1.75 0.60
CA TYR A 100 -11.21 1.25 1.87
C TYR A 100 -9.73 1.60 1.97
N PHE A 101 -9.41 2.55 2.84
CA PHE A 101 -8.03 2.87 3.18
C PHE A 101 -7.67 2.16 4.49
N ILE A 102 -6.80 1.16 4.40
CA ILE A 102 -6.43 0.30 5.52
C ILE A 102 -4.94 0.47 5.79
N LEU A 103 -4.62 0.92 7.00
CA LEU A 103 -3.27 0.96 7.50
C LEU A 103 -2.71 -0.47 7.62
N ASP A 104 -1.47 -0.67 7.17
CA ASP A 104 -0.84 -1.98 7.06
C ASP A 104 -0.60 -2.71 8.40
N ASP A 105 -0.36 -1.94 9.48
CA ASP A 105 -0.21 -2.42 10.85
C ASP A 105 -0.41 -1.33 11.92
N THR A 106 -0.02 -1.58 13.18
CA THR A 106 -0.16 -0.59 14.27
C THR A 106 0.97 0.45 14.37
N GLY A 107 2.08 0.27 13.65
CA GLY A 107 3.28 1.10 13.77
C GLY A 107 3.04 2.56 13.36
N GLY A 108 2.31 2.78 12.27
CA GLY A 108 1.98 4.11 11.74
C GLY A 108 0.75 4.80 12.34
N ILE A 109 0.00 4.15 13.23
CA ILE A 109 -1.38 4.54 13.59
C ILE A 109 -1.53 5.97 14.09
N LYS A 110 -0.53 6.48 14.83
CA LYS A 110 -0.54 7.86 15.37
C LYS A 110 -0.49 8.95 14.30
N TYR A 111 -0.05 8.63 13.09
CA TYR A 111 0.07 9.58 11.98
C TYR A 111 -1.06 9.45 10.97
N ASN A 112 -1.91 8.43 11.12
CA ASN A 112 -2.88 8.02 10.13
C ASN A 112 -3.88 9.14 9.78
N GLU A 113 -4.47 9.75 10.81
CA GLU A 113 -5.44 10.83 10.64
C GLU A 113 -4.83 12.05 9.93
N LYS A 114 -3.62 12.45 10.33
CA LYS A 114 -2.91 13.57 9.70
C LYS A 114 -2.58 13.27 8.24
N PHE A 115 -2.14 12.05 7.94
CA PHE A 115 -1.82 11.61 6.58
C PHE A 115 -3.04 11.70 5.66
N LEU A 116 -4.16 11.11 6.06
CA LEU A 116 -5.40 11.14 5.26
C LEU A 116 -5.95 12.56 5.12
N LYS A 117 -5.91 13.37 6.19
CA LYS A 117 -6.32 14.77 6.15
C LYS A 117 -5.49 15.58 5.16
N ASN A 118 -4.17 15.40 5.14
CA ASN A 118 -3.28 16.08 4.20
C ASN A 118 -3.56 15.72 2.74
N LEU A 119 -4.13 14.54 2.50
CA LEU A 119 -4.54 14.06 1.17
C LEU A 119 -6.01 14.35 0.85
N ASN A 120 -6.72 15.06 1.73
CA ASN A 120 -8.16 15.31 1.65
C ASN A 120 -9.01 14.04 1.50
N ILE A 121 -8.57 12.93 2.10
CA ILE A 121 -9.31 11.66 2.13
C ILE A 121 -10.16 11.63 3.39
N ARG A 122 -11.48 11.53 3.24
CA ARG A 122 -12.46 11.44 4.33
C ARG A 122 -13.11 10.07 4.30
N THR A 123 -12.61 9.15 5.12
CA THR A 123 -13.09 7.76 5.19
C THR A 123 -13.00 7.22 6.61
N LYS A 124 -13.64 6.09 6.87
CA LYS A 124 -13.40 5.32 8.09
C LYS A 124 -11.94 4.87 8.09
N MET A 125 -11.25 5.11 9.20
CA MET A 125 -9.84 4.74 9.32
C MET A 125 -9.76 3.30 9.81
N TYR A 126 -9.30 2.41 8.95
CA TYR A 126 -9.06 1.01 9.30
C TYR A 126 -7.58 0.75 9.49
N TYR A 127 -7.23 -0.25 10.31
CA TYR A 127 -5.89 -0.81 10.35
C TYR A 127 -5.94 -2.32 10.42
N PHE A 128 -5.01 -2.97 9.73
CA PHE A 128 -4.92 -4.41 9.73
C PHE A 128 -4.30 -4.88 11.04
N ARG A 129 -5.03 -5.71 11.77
CA ARG A 129 -4.60 -6.30 13.03
C ARG A 129 -4.94 -7.78 13.01
N GLU A 130 -3.90 -8.60 12.99
CA GLU A 130 -4.05 -10.04 12.93
C GLU A 130 -3.02 -10.72 13.81
N GLU A 131 -3.46 -11.71 14.58
CA GLU A 131 -2.64 -12.43 15.56
C GLU A 131 -2.16 -13.77 15.00
N THR A 132 -2.72 -14.23 13.87
CA THR A 132 -2.29 -15.46 13.23
C THR A 132 -0.91 -15.29 12.55
N PRO A 133 0.00 -16.28 12.67
CA PRO A 133 1.34 -16.20 12.08
C PRO A 133 1.34 -15.98 10.56
N GLU A 134 0.34 -16.52 9.87
CA GLU A 134 0.18 -16.44 8.41
C GLU A 134 0.09 -15.00 7.89
N PHE A 135 -0.56 -14.12 8.64
CA PHE A 135 -0.78 -12.72 8.27
C PHE A 135 0.01 -11.75 9.15
N SER A 136 0.95 -12.25 9.95
CA SER A 136 1.77 -11.43 10.84
C SER A 136 2.86 -10.68 10.09
N ASN A 137 3.30 -9.53 10.63
CA ASN A 137 4.41 -8.74 10.06
C ASN A 137 5.77 -9.49 10.02
N LYS A 138 5.89 -10.62 10.71
CA LYS A 138 7.09 -11.48 10.66
C LYS A 138 7.08 -12.41 9.44
N ASN A 139 5.96 -12.53 8.73
CA ASN A 139 5.82 -13.37 7.56
C ASN A 139 6.03 -12.54 6.29
N GLU A 140 7.11 -12.81 5.57
CA GLU A 140 7.43 -12.11 4.31
C GLU A 140 6.34 -12.28 3.24
N ASN A 141 5.55 -13.36 3.32
CA ASN A 141 4.44 -13.64 2.41
C ASN A 141 3.09 -13.15 2.95
N LYS A 142 3.05 -12.37 4.04
CA LYS A 142 1.80 -11.86 4.66
C LYS A 142 0.78 -11.39 3.64
N TRP A 143 1.20 -10.57 2.68
CA TRP A 143 0.29 -9.95 1.71
C TRP A 143 -0.16 -10.90 0.60
N ASN A 144 0.72 -11.79 0.14
CA ASN A 144 0.36 -12.88 -0.77
C ASN A 144 -0.64 -13.83 -0.10
N ASN A 145 -0.40 -14.20 1.16
CA ASN A 145 -1.31 -15.04 1.94
C ASN A 145 -2.66 -14.35 2.11
N LEU A 146 -2.68 -13.09 2.52
CA LEU A 146 -3.90 -12.32 2.69
C LEU A 146 -4.69 -12.25 1.37
N ALA A 147 -4.04 -11.91 0.26
CA ALA A 147 -4.71 -11.82 -1.03
C ALA A 147 -5.32 -13.15 -1.46
N ASN A 148 -4.60 -14.27 -1.29
CA ASN A 148 -5.12 -15.60 -1.62
C ASN A 148 -6.18 -16.10 -0.63
N TYR A 149 -6.19 -15.62 0.61
CA TYR A 149 -7.27 -15.87 1.57
C TYR A 149 -8.56 -15.11 1.22
N LEU A 150 -8.42 -13.83 0.85
CA LEU A 150 -9.53 -12.98 0.43
C LEU A 150 -10.12 -13.45 -0.90
N PHE A 151 -9.27 -13.79 -1.87
CA PHE A 151 -9.62 -14.11 -3.25
C PHE A 151 -9.07 -15.49 -3.66
N PRO A 152 -9.65 -16.58 -3.12
CA PRO A 152 -9.14 -17.93 -3.36
C PRO A 152 -9.24 -18.29 -4.84
N ASP A 153 -8.14 -18.81 -5.38
CA ASP A 153 -8.02 -19.27 -6.75
C ASP A 153 -6.97 -20.38 -6.80
N SER A 154 -7.35 -21.55 -7.32
CA SER A 154 -6.47 -22.71 -7.37
C SER A 154 -5.48 -22.66 -8.53
N ILE A 155 -5.76 -21.88 -9.57
CA ILE A 155 -4.98 -21.83 -10.81
C ILE A 155 -4.06 -20.61 -10.79
N ASN A 156 -4.63 -19.43 -10.56
CA ASN A 156 -3.93 -18.15 -10.70
C ASN A 156 -3.69 -17.51 -9.33
N LYS A 157 -2.87 -18.15 -8.50
CA LYS A 157 -2.51 -17.64 -7.17
C LYS A 157 -1.69 -16.36 -7.29
N ILE A 158 -1.96 -15.41 -6.40
CA ILE A 158 -1.19 -14.17 -6.30
C ILE A 158 0.12 -14.48 -5.57
N ASP A 159 1.25 -14.16 -6.19
CA ASP A 159 2.59 -14.45 -5.67
C ASP A 159 3.52 -13.24 -5.66
N ASP A 160 3.01 -12.05 -5.99
CA ASP A 160 3.82 -10.85 -6.20
C ASP A 160 3.18 -9.57 -5.66
N ILE A 161 2.79 -9.61 -4.39
CA ILE A 161 2.50 -8.42 -3.58
C ILE A 161 3.65 -8.21 -2.61
N TYR A 162 4.54 -7.29 -2.98
CA TYR A 162 5.67 -6.87 -2.17
C TYR A 162 5.62 -5.38 -1.88
N GLY A 163 5.85 -5.03 -0.61
CA GLY A 163 5.85 -3.65 -0.16
C GLY A 163 4.46 -3.02 -0.10
N ILE A 164 4.45 -1.71 0.13
CA ILE A 164 3.27 -0.85 0.21
C ILE A 164 3.56 0.47 -0.52
N PRO A 165 2.53 1.17 -1.04
CA PRO A 165 1.14 0.77 -0.97
C PRO A 165 0.79 -0.24 -2.07
N PHE A 166 -0.24 -1.04 -1.84
CA PHE A 166 -0.81 -1.91 -2.86
C PHE A 166 -2.34 -1.85 -2.84
N ASN A 167 -2.96 -2.35 -3.91
CA ASN A 167 -4.38 -2.18 -4.15
C ASN A 167 -5.09 -3.50 -4.39
N PHE A 168 -6.32 -3.63 -3.88
CA PHE A 168 -7.29 -4.57 -4.42
C PHE A 168 -8.38 -3.80 -5.13
N ILE A 169 -8.46 -3.97 -6.45
CA ILE A 169 -9.59 -3.52 -7.26
C ILE A 169 -10.54 -4.72 -7.36
N VAL A 170 -11.70 -4.61 -6.72
CA VAL A 170 -12.66 -5.72 -6.58
C VAL A 170 -13.96 -5.36 -7.27
N ASN A 171 -14.51 -6.29 -8.06
CA ASN A 171 -15.81 -6.12 -8.69
C ASN A 171 -16.98 -6.36 -7.72
N LYS A 172 -18.20 -6.16 -8.23
CA LYS A 172 -19.45 -6.38 -7.50
C LYS A 172 -19.68 -7.83 -7.06
N GLU A 173 -19.00 -8.78 -7.70
CA GLU A 173 -19.09 -10.21 -7.41
C GLU A 173 -17.97 -10.69 -6.45
N GLY A 174 -17.16 -9.77 -5.92
CA GLY A 174 -16.07 -10.11 -5.01
C GLY A 174 -14.80 -10.63 -5.69
N LYS A 175 -14.67 -10.50 -7.02
CA LYS A 175 -13.45 -10.87 -7.75
C LYS A 175 -12.46 -9.72 -7.79
N VAL A 176 -11.21 -9.99 -7.43
CA VAL A 176 -10.09 -9.04 -7.58
C VAL A 176 -9.55 -9.08 -9.01
N LYS A 177 -9.21 -7.91 -9.56
CA LYS A 177 -8.50 -7.85 -10.84
C LYS A 177 -7.05 -8.28 -10.64
N LYS A 178 -6.71 -9.45 -11.17
CA LYS A 178 -5.34 -9.97 -11.25
C LYS A 178 -4.70 -9.59 -12.58
N VAL A 179 -3.38 -9.51 -12.57
CA VAL A 179 -2.53 -9.21 -13.73
C VAL A 179 -1.26 -10.03 -13.69
N VAL A 180 -0.64 -10.22 -14.86
CA VAL A 180 0.68 -10.84 -14.96
C VAL A 180 1.73 -9.75 -15.07
N PHE A 181 2.61 -9.64 -14.08
CA PHE A 181 3.80 -8.79 -14.16
C PHE A 181 4.91 -9.53 -14.87
N ASN A 182 5.43 -8.92 -15.93
CA ASN A 182 6.55 -9.42 -16.70
C ASN A 182 7.78 -8.59 -16.34
N TYR A 183 8.71 -9.22 -15.63
CA TYR A 183 9.95 -8.57 -15.20
C TYR A 183 10.98 -8.61 -16.32
N SER A 184 11.90 -7.64 -16.36
CA SER A 184 12.92 -7.52 -17.41
C SER A 184 13.85 -8.74 -17.51
N ASN A 185 13.89 -9.60 -16.49
CA ASN A 185 14.61 -10.88 -16.47
C ASN A 185 13.79 -12.06 -17.03
N GLY A 186 12.61 -11.82 -17.58
CA GLY A 186 11.69 -12.82 -18.14
C GLY A 186 10.84 -13.56 -17.11
N ILE A 187 10.96 -13.25 -15.82
CA ILE A 187 10.11 -13.83 -14.78
C ILE A 187 8.71 -13.25 -14.92
N LYS A 188 7.71 -14.13 -14.90
CA LYS A 188 6.29 -13.76 -14.85
C LYS A 188 5.73 -14.06 -13.48
N ARG A 189 5.00 -13.10 -12.91
CA ARG A 189 4.35 -13.22 -11.61
C ARG A 189 2.91 -12.75 -11.68
N ILE A 190 2.07 -13.24 -10.78
CA ILE A 190 0.67 -12.82 -10.68
C ILE A 190 0.53 -11.86 -9.50
N SER A 191 0.08 -10.65 -9.81
CA SER A 191 -0.20 -9.61 -8.83
C SER A 191 -1.61 -9.07 -8.99
N THR A 192 -1.89 -7.99 -8.27
CA THR A 192 -3.16 -7.26 -8.30
C THR A 192 -2.98 -5.95 -9.06
N LEU A 193 -3.99 -5.55 -9.82
CA LEU A 193 -3.90 -4.33 -10.61
C LEU A 193 -3.83 -3.11 -9.69
N SER A 194 -2.75 -2.34 -9.80
CA SER A 194 -2.62 -1.05 -9.11
C SER A 194 -3.56 -0.01 -9.69
N LEU A 195 -4.07 0.89 -8.83
CA LEU A 195 -4.87 2.05 -9.25
C LEU A 195 -4.13 2.97 -10.22
N TYR A 196 -2.79 2.94 -10.22
CA TYR A 196 -1.95 3.65 -11.19
C TYR A 196 -2.30 3.31 -12.64
N TYR A 197 -2.54 2.04 -12.93
CA TYR A 197 -2.80 1.57 -14.29
C TYR A 197 -4.21 1.92 -14.80
N ILE A 198 -5.10 2.38 -13.94
CA ILE A 198 -6.47 2.76 -14.30
C ILE A 198 -6.71 4.26 -14.18
N MET A 199 -5.66 5.09 -14.05
CA MET A 199 -5.79 6.54 -13.98
C MET A 199 -6.54 7.15 -15.17
N ASN A 200 -6.58 6.47 -16.32
CA ASN A 200 -7.24 6.93 -17.54
C ASN A 200 -8.31 5.95 -18.06
N LYS A 201 -8.74 4.98 -17.24
CA LYS A 201 -9.67 3.93 -17.66
C LYS A 201 -10.72 3.68 -16.57
N SER A 202 -11.98 3.53 -16.97
CA SER A 202 -13.05 3.17 -16.05
C SER A 202 -12.91 1.74 -15.53
N VAL A 203 -13.20 1.52 -14.25
CA VAL A 203 -13.28 0.18 -13.64
C VAL A 203 -14.36 -0.68 -14.30
N MET A 204 -15.40 -0.04 -14.85
CA MET A 204 -16.49 -0.73 -15.56
C MET A 204 -16.00 -1.40 -16.86
N ASP A 205 -14.89 -0.92 -17.42
CA ASP A 205 -14.29 -1.44 -18.66
C ASP A 205 -13.20 -2.50 -18.40
N ILE A 206 -13.02 -2.90 -17.14
CA ILE A 206 -12.03 -3.90 -16.75
C ILE A 206 -12.69 -5.28 -16.78
N ASP A 207 -12.08 -6.19 -17.53
CA ASP A 207 -12.41 -7.61 -17.45
C ASP A 207 -11.73 -8.23 -16.21
N PHE A 208 -12.52 -8.60 -15.20
CA PHE A 208 -12.01 -9.20 -13.96
C PHE A 208 -11.70 -10.69 -14.06
N TYR A 209 -12.12 -11.35 -15.15
CA TYR A 209 -11.96 -12.78 -15.37
C TYR A 209 -10.72 -13.10 -16.19
N ASN A 210 -10.37 -12.21 -17.10
CA ASN A 210 -9.16 -12.35 -17.89
C ASN A 210 -7.91 -11.86 -17.13
N ILE A 211 -6.89 -12.71 -17.02
CA ILE A 211 -5.60 -12.37 -16.40
C ILE A 211 -4.47 -12.14 -17.42
N THR A 212 -4.75 -12.25 -18.73
CA THR A 212 -3.71 -12.12 -19.76
C THR A 212 -3.14 -10.71 -19.90
N ASP A 213 -3.75 -9.73 -19.23
CA ASP A 213 -3.20 -8.38 -19.09
C ASP A 213 -1.80 -8.47 -18.50
N THR A 214 -0.82 -8.34 -19.38
CA THR A 214 0.60 -8.39 -19.04
C THR A 214 1.09 -6.96 -18.88
N ILE A 215 1.71 -6.68 -17.74
CA ILE A 215 2.30 -5.39 -17.45
C ILE A 215 3.82 -5.61 -17.40
N ASP A 216 4.52 -5.00 -18.35
CA ASP A 216 5.98 -4.97 -18.33
C ASP A 216 6.44 -4.02 -17.24
N VAL A 217 7.21 -4.55 -16.29
CA VAL A 217 7.70 -3.79 -15.14
C VAL A 217 8.97 -3.03 -15.54
N ASP A 218 8.82 -1.94 -16.29
CA ASP A 218 9.93 -1.08 -16.68
C ASP A 218 9.89 0.29 -15.98
N TYR A 219 10.75 0.43 -14.96
CA TYR A 219 11.11 1.64 -14.20
C TYR A 219 10.01 2.40 -13.44
N ASN A 220 10.44 3.21 -12.47
CA ASN A 220 9.59 3.97 -11.55
C ASN A 220 8.44 4.69 -12.28
N PRO A 221 7.18 4.55 -11.81
CA PRO A 221 6.01 5.24 -12.41
C PRO A 221 6.10 6.77 -12.30
N TYR A 222 7.10 7.27 -11.58
CA TYR A 222 7.32 8.69 -11.32
C TYR A 222 8.73 9.11 -11.68
N VAL A 223 8.83 10.29 -12.27
CA VAL A 223 10.08 11.04 -12.41
C VAL A 223 10.09 12.12 -11.34
N CYS A 224 11.10 12.10 -10.46
CA CYS A 224 11.23 13.05 -9.36
C CYS A 224 12.45 13.96 -9.55
N SER A 225 12.26 15.26 -9.31
CA SER A 225 13.31 16.28 -9.22
C SER A 225 13.19 16.97 -7.85
N GLY A 226 14.00 16.53 -6.88
CA GLY A 226 13.79 16.87 -5.47
C GLY A 226 12.45 16.35 -4.96
N ASP A 227 11.66 17.21 -4.31
CA ASP A 227 10.31 16.89 -3.79
C ASP A 227 9.20 16.93 -4.87
N ASN A 228 9.55 17.31 -6.10
CA ASN A 228 8.64 17.41 -7.23
C ASN A 228 8.66 16.13 -8.06
N CYS A 229 7.68 15.27 -7.84
CA CYS A 229 7.45 14.07 -8.63
C CYS A 229 6.29 14.28 -9.62
N LYS A 230 6.39 13.69 -10.81
CA LYS A 230 5.32 13.65 -11.82
C LYS A 230 5.15 12.23 -12.35
N VAL A 231 3.93 11.88 -12.73
CA VAL A 231 3.63 10.67 -13.50
C VAL A 231 4.44 10.71 -14.81
N LYS A 232 5.10 9.60 -15.13
CA LYS A 232 5.85 9.46 -16.39
C LYS A 232 4.92 9.41 -17.60
#